data_AF-A0A7C8KFT1-F1
#
_entry.id   AF-A0A7C8KFT1-F1
#
_cell.length_a   1.000
_cell.length_b   1.000
_cell.length_c   1.000
_cell.angle_alpha   90.00
_cell.angle_beta   90.00
_cell.angle_gamma   90.00
#
_symmetry.space_group_name_H-M   'P 1'
#
loop_
_entity.id
_entity.type
_entity.pdbx_description
1 polymer ?
#
loop_
_entity_poly.entity_id
_entity_poly.type
_entity_poly.pdbx_seq_one_letter_code
_entity_poly.pdbx_strand_id
1 'polypeptide(L)'
;MGKVVQGGGFQRTGALDNPSRSLLAALTKLETAYDLNDGSQIPQYLAELEAKQLNLAKKFLRNESMKDIAFKAAASHISKSDIISQTVIEEDDDEEEDEEEEEQTGGCRYCDRTKVFRENNRGMQVHFGLIASGNQVIKDAAF
;
A
#
# COMPACT_ATOMS: atom_id res chain seq x y z
N MET A 1 -5.92 -13.32 -17.77
CA MET A 1 -6.21 -13.35 -16.33
C MET A 1 -7.11 -14.54 -16.01
N GLY A 2 -7.03 -15.07 -14.79
CA GLY A 2 -7.72 -16.30 -14.41
C GLY A 2 -8.07 -16.37 -12.93
N LYS A 3 -8.89 -17.36 -12.60
CA LYS A 3 -9.39 -17.66 -11.26
C LYS A 3 -8.99 -19.07 -10.87
N VAL A 4 -8.54 -19.28 -9.63
CA VAL A 4 -8.41 -20.63 -9.08
C VAL A 4 -9.80 -21.15 -8.70
N VAL A 5 -10.17 -22.32 -9.23
CA VAL A 5 -11.43 -23.02 -8.96
C VAL A 5 -11.27 -23.92 -7.74
N GLN A 6 -12.35 -24.16 -6.98
CA GLN A 6 -12.34 -25.17 -5.91
C GLN A 6 -11.87 -26.51 -6.47
N GLY A 7 -10.77 -27.04 -5.94
CA GLY A 7 -10.07 -28.22 -6.48
C GLY A 7 -8.69 -27.92 -7.07
N GLY A 8 -8.22 -26.67 -7.04
CA GLY A 8 -6.83 -26.30 -7.40
C GLY A 8 -6.59 -26.07 -8.89
N GLY A 9 -7.60 -26.24 -9.74
CA GLY A 9 -7.51 -25.93 -11.17
C GLY A 9 -7.51 -24.42 -11.43
N PHE A 10 -6.59 -23.95 -12.28
CA PHE A 10 -6.59 -22.56 -12.75
C PHE A 10 -7.46 -22.43 -14.00
N GLN A 11 -8.49 -21.59 -13.93
CA GLN A 11 -9.35 -21.26 -15.06
C GLN A 11 -8.99 -19.88 -15.58
N ARG A 12 -8.53 -19.78 -16.82
CA ARG A 12 -8.40 -18.47 -17.49
C ARG A 12 -9.81 -17.90 -17.71
N THR A 13 -10.12 -16.81 -17.01
CA THR A 13 -11.43 -16.13 -17.04
C THR A 13 -11.43 -14.85 -17.87
N GLY A 14 -10.28 -14.46 -18.43
CA GLY A 14 -10.17 -13.22 -19.21
C GLY A 14 -9.31 -13.34 -20.47
N ALA A 15 -9.85 -12.83 -21.56
CA ALA A 15 -9.10 -12.31 -22.69
C ALA A 15 -8.66 -10.87 -22.37
N LEU A 16 -7.51 -10.46 -22.88
CA LEU A 16 -7.03 -9.07 -22.81
C LEU A 16 -7.83 -8.27 -23.84
N ASP A 17 -9.15 -8.17 -23.64
CA ASP A 17 -9.99 -7.43 -24.55
C ASP A 17 -9.60 -5.95 -24.45
N ASN A 18 -9.32 -5.37 -25.61
CA ASN A 18 -8.93 -3.98 -25.71
C ASN A 18 -10.06 -3.12 -25.11
N PRO A 19 -9.77 -2.17 -24.21
CA PRO A 19 -10.81 -1.36 -23.59
C PRO A 19 -11.67 -0.69 -24.65
N SER A 20 -12.96 -0.50 -24.34
CA SER A 20 -13.92 0.07 -25.29
C SER A 20 -13.44 1.44 -25.82
N ARG A 21 -13.87 1.80 -27.04
CA ARG A 21 -13.52 3.11 -27.64
C ARG A 21 -13.85 4.30 -26.74
N SER A 22 -14.94 4.21 -25.98
CA SER A 22 -15.35 5.25 -25.03
C SER A 22 -14.33 5.42 -23.90
N LEU A 23 -13.79 4.32 -23.36
CA LEU A 23 -12.76 4.36 -22.33
C LEU A 23 -11.43 4.88 -22.89
N LEU A 24 -11.03 4.41 -24.08
CA LEU A 24 -9.83 4.92 -24.74
C LEU A 24 -9.93 6.43 -24.98
N ALA A 25 -11.07 6.93 -25.46
CA ALA A 25 -11.27 8.36 -25.67
C ALA A 25 -11.28 9.17 -24.36
N ALA A 26 -11.81 8.61 -23.27
CA ALA A 26 -11.76 9.24 -21.95
C ALA A 26 -10.32 9.29 -21.42
N LEU A 27 -9.56 8.21 -21.60
CA LEU A 27 -8.17 8.10 -21.21
C LEU A 27 -7.30 9.09 -21.98
N THR A 28 -7.46 9.21 -23.31
CA THR A 28 -6.73 10.21 -24.10
C THR A 28 -7.03 11.64 -23.64
N LYS A 29 -8.28 11.93 -23.26
CA LYS A 29 -8.63 13.26 -22.71
C LYS A 29 -7.91 13.50 -21.38
N LEU A 30 -7.88 12.50 -20.51
CA LEU A 30 -7.23 12.58 -19.20
C LEU A 30 -5.72 12.77 -19.33
N GLU A 31 -5.07 12.02 -20.22
CA GLU A 31 -3.64 12.15 -20.55
C GLU A 31 -3.33 13.55 -21.09
N THR A 32 -4.09 14.04 -22.07
CA THR A 32 -3.86 15.40 -22.61
C THR A 32 -4.02 16.48 -21.55
N ALA A 33 -4.99 16.35 -20.63
CA ALA A 33 -5.15 17.30 -19.54
C ALA A 33 -4.01 17.21 -18.52
N TYR A 34 -3.46 16.03 -18.28
CA TYR A 34 -2.29 15.84 -17.42
C TYR A 34 -1.05 16.52 -18.02
N ASP A 35 -0.80 16.31 -19.32
CA ASP A 35 0.35 16.87 -20.03
C ASP A 35 0.29 18.41 -20.13
N LEU A 36 -0.92 18.97 -20.32
CA LEU A 36 -1.11 20.42 -20.44
C LEU A 36 -1.04 21.17 -19.10
N ASN A 37 -1.31 20.51 -17.98
CA ASN A 37 -1.40 21.15 -16.66
C ASN A 37 -0.15 20.92 -15.78
N ASP A 38 1.00 20.65 -16.38
CA ASP A 38 2.25 20.32 -15.68
C ASP A 38 2.10 19.15 -14.68
N GLY A 39 1.22 18.19 -14.99
CA GLY A 39 1.02 16.96 -14.22
C GLY A 39 -0.27 16.90 -13.38
N SER A 40 -0.15 16.30 -12.19
CA SER A 40 -1.32 15.92 -11.38
C SER A 40 -1.98 17.13 -10.72
N GLN A 41 -3.30 17.26 -10.89
CA GLN A 41 -4.12 18.28 -10.22
C GLN A 41 -4.53 17.87 -8.80
N ILE A 42 -4.23 16.64 -8.38
CA ILE A 42 -4.59 16.14 -7.04
C ILE A 42 -4.08 17.06 -5.91
N PRO A 43 -2.84 17.58 -5.92
CA PRO A 43 -2.39 18.50 -4.87
C PRO A 43 -3.26 19.75 -4.74
N GLN A 44 -3.75 20.29 -5.86
CA GLN A 44 -4.64 21.46 -5.86
C GLN A 44 -6.01 21.11 -5.27
N TYR A 45 -6.58 19.96 -5.63
CA TYR A 45 -7.84 19.49 -5.03
C TYR A 45 -7.72 19.24 -3.53
N LEU A 46 -6.57 18.73 -3.06
CA LEU A 46 -6.33 18.54 -1.63
C LEU A 46 -6.22 19.88 -0.89
N ALA A 47 -5.52 20.87 -1.47
CA ALA A 47 -5.46 22.23 -0.90
C ALA A 47 -6.85 22.90 -0.87
N GLU A 48 -7.65 22.70 -1.90
CA GLU A 48 -9.02 23.22 -1.96
C GLU A 48 -9.94 22.52 -0.93
N LEU A 49 -9.78 21.21 -0.74
CA LEU A 49 -10.48 20.45 0.30
C LEU A 49 -10.16 20.99 1.70
N GLU A 50 -8.88 21.28 1.96
CA GLU A 50 -8.43 21.89 3.22
C GLU A 50 -9.10 23.24 3.46
N ALA A 51 -9.16 24.09 2.43
CA ALA A 51 -9.74 25.42 2.53
C ALA A 51 -11.27 25.41 2.72
N LYS A 52 -11.98 24.47 2.08
CA LYS A 52 -13.45 24.48 2.03
C LYS A 52 -14.13 23.60 3.08
N GLN A 53 -13.50 22.51 3.50
CA GLN A 53 -14.17 21.47 4.29
C GLN A 53 -13.28 20.94 5.43
N LEU A 54 -13.14 21.74 6.49
CA LEU A 54 -12.28 21.44 7.64
C LEU A 54 -12.52 20.05 8.28
N ASN A 55 -13.78 19.61 8.40
CA ASN A 55 -14.10 18.30 9.01
C ASN A 55 -13.63 17.13 8.13
N LEU A 56 -13.74 17.26 6.81
CA LEU A 56 -13.28 16.24 5.87
C LEU A 56 -11.76 16.30 5.74
N ALA A 57 -11.19 17.49 5.72
CA ALA A 57 -9.75 17.71 5.72
C ALA A 57 -9.08 17.00 6.90
N LYS A 58 -9.58 17.18 8.12
CA LYS A 58 -9.06 16.50 9.32
C LYS A 58 -9.08 14.97 9.24
N LYS A 59 -10.04 14.39 8.50
CA LYS A 59 -10.21 12.94 8.39
C LYS A 59 -9.42 12.32 7.24
N PHE A 60 -9.29 13.03 6.12
CA PHE A 60 -8.78 12.47 4.87
C PHE A 60 -7.44 13.04 4.41
N LEU A 61 -7.04 14.22 4.88
CA LEU A 61 -5.70 14.73 4.60
C LEU A 61 -4.66 14.00 5.45
N ARG A 62 -3.42 14.13 5.00
CA ARG A 62 -2.26 13.51 5.63
C ARG A 62 -2.18 13.91 7.11
N ASN A 63 -2.20 12.91 7.99
CA ASN A 63 -1.97 13.07 9.42
C ASN A 63 -0.52 12.68 9.76
N GLU A 64 0.12 13.46 10.63
CA GLU A 64 1.46 13.16 11.15
C GLU A 64 1.53 11.81 11.88
N SER A 65 0.41 11.31 12.42
CA SER A 65 0.35 9.99 13.07
C SER A 65 0.40 8.83 12.08
N MET A 66 -0.02 9.02 10.83
CA MET A 66 -0.07 7.98 9.80
C MET A 66 1.05 8.16 8.76
N LYS A 67 2.25 8.43 9.24
CA LYS A 67 3.41 8.56 8.37
C LYS A 67 3.93 7.20 7.95
N ASP A 68 3.91 6.93 6.66
CA ASP A 68 4.56 5.75 6.09
C ASP A 68 6.09 5.85 6.25
N ILE A 69 6.71 4.75 6.69
CA ILE A 69 8.13 4.67 7.05
C ILE A 69 8.81 3.66 6.13
N ALA A 70 9.66 4.14 5.23
CA ALA A 70 10.44 3.29 4.34
C ALA A 70 11.77 2.84 4.98
N PHE A 71 12.01 1.54 5.02
CA PHE A 71 13.27 0.94 5.45
C PHE A 71 14.13 0.57 4.24
N LYS A 72 15.45 0.62 4.39
CA LYS A 72 16.36 0.10 3.35
C LYS A 72 16.03 -1.37 3.08
N ALA A 73 16.07 -1.80 1.81
CA ALA A 73 15.79 -3.18 1.43
C ALA A 73 16.68 -4.22 2.14
N ALA A 74 17.91 -3.83 2.51
CA ALA A 74 18.84 -4.68 3.27
C ALA A 74 18.58 -4.71 4.79
N ALA A 75 17.57 -3.99 5.29
CA ALA A 75 17.20 -4.02 6.70
C ALA A 75 16.43 -5.30 7.01
N SER A 76 17.05 -6.19 7.80
CA SER A 76 16.38 -7.36 8.36
C SER A 76 15.29 -6.93 9.34
N HIS A 77 14.05 -7.37 9.10
CA HIS A 77 12.97 -7.27 10.07
C HIS A 77 13.14 -8.40 11.09
N ILE A 78 13.29 -8.07 12.37
CA ILE A 78 13.32 -9.05 13.46
C ILE A 78 11.91 -9.11 14.03
N SER A 79 11.31 -10.30 14.05
CA SER A 79 9.99 -10.53 14.65
C SER A 79 10.12 -10.92 16.13
N LYS A 80 9.02 -10.81 16.89
CA LYS A 80 8.97 -11.24 18.31
C LYS A 80 9.44 -12.70 18.48
N SER A 81 9.11 -13.58 17.52
CA SER A 81 9.54 -14.98 17.50
C SER A 81 11.03 -15.18 17.30
N ASP A 82 11.70 -14.26 16.56
CA ASP A 82 13.15 -14.33 16.36
C ASP A 82 13.92 -13.96 17.64
N ILE A 83 13.33 -13.11 18.48
CA ILE A 83 13.90 -12.70 19.77
C ILE A 83 13.74 -13.81 20.81
N ILE A 84 12.56 -14.44 20.88
CA ILE A 84 12.27 -15.56 21.78
C ILE A 84 13.21 -16.74 21.49
N SER A 85 13.60 -16.93 20.22
CA SER A 85 14.54 -17.99 19.82
C SER A 85 16.00 -17.73 20.24
N GLN A 86 16.38 -16.48 20.57
CA GLN A 86 17.75 -16.11 20.96
C GLN A 86 17.97 -16.04 22.46
N THR A 87 16.91 -15.96 23.27
CA THR A 87 16.99 -16.01 24.74
C THR A 87 16.66 -17.41 25.23
N VAL A 88 17.67 -18.29 25.24
CA VAL A 88 17.59 -19.56 25.98
C VAL A 88 17.66 -19.23 27.47
N ILE A 89 16.51 -19.09 28.13
CA ILE A 89 16.36 -19.37 29.57
C ILE A 89 14.97 -19.99 29.75
N GLU A 90 14.96 -21.22 30.26
CA GLU A 90 13.78 -21.90 30.81
C GLU A 90 13.26 -21.07 32.01
N GLU A 91 11.96 -20.76 32.05
CA GLU A 91 11.08 -21.01 33.21
C GLU A 91 9.71 -20.32 33.06
N ASP A 92 8.69 -21.15 33.33
CA ASP A 92 7.35 -20.93 33.86
C ASP A 92 6.31 -20.05 33.13
N ASP A 93 5.36 -20.78 32.50
CA ASP A 93 3.96 -20.40 32.30
C ASP A 93 3.40 -19.82 33.59
N ASP A 94 2.92 -18.57 33.56
CA ASP A 94 1.72 -18.07 34.27
C ASP A 94 1.70 -16.53 34.25
N GLU A 95 1.25 -15.90 33.16
CA GLU A 95 0.73 -14.53 33.25
C GLU A 95 -0.50 -14.36 32.34
N GLU A 96 -1.59 -13.94 32.96
CA GLU A 96 -2.95 -13.83 32.41
C GLU A 96 -3.04 -12.86 31.22
N GLU A 97 -3.84 -13.26 30.22
CA GLU A 97 -4.14 -12.46 29.03
C GLU A 97 -5.07 -11.29 29.38
N ASP A 98 -4.50 -10.17 29.83
CA ASP A 98 -5.19 -8.88 29.79
C ASP A 98 -5.31 -8.44 28.32
N GLU A 99 -6.46 -8.73 27.72
CA GLU A 99 -6.89 -8.23 26.40
C GLU A 99 -7.18 -6.72 26.46
N GLU A 100 -6.16 -5.90 26.72
CA GLU A 100 -6.24 -4.48 26.40
C GLU A 100 -5.99 -4.33 24.90
N GLU A 101 -7.08 -4.09 24.15
CA GLU A 101 -7.04 -3.65 22.75
C GLU A 101 -6.31 -2.29 22.66
N GLU A 102 -4.98 -2.29 22.77
CA GLU A 102 -4.17 -1.13 22.39
C GLU A 102 -4.48 -0.86 20.92
N GLU A 103 -5.06 0.31 20.63
CA GLU A 103 -5.13 0.86 19.28
C GLU A 103 -3.71 0.81 18.70
N GLN A 104 -3.42 -0.22 17.88
CA GLN A 104 -2.12 -0.49 17.28
C GLN A 104 -1.78 0.60 16.24
N THR A 105 -1.49 1.77 16.77
CA THR A 105 -1.07 2.96 16.08
C THR A 105 0.46 2.96 16.08
N GLY A 106 1.04 2.25 15.11
CA GLY A 106 2.35 2.64 14.59
C GLY A 106 3.46 1.60 14.68
N GLY A 107 3.59 0.84 13.59
CA GLY A 107 4.84 0.19 13.17
C GLY A 107 5.36 -0.95 14.05
N CYS A 108 6.18 -1.81 13.47
CA CYS A 108 6.87 -2.85 14.23
C CYS A 108 7.84 -2.22 15.24
N ARG A 109 7.68 -2.55 16.53
CA ARG A 109 8.51 -2.09 17.65
C ARG A 109 9.95 -2.62 17.59
N TYR A 110 10.17 -3.69 16.86
CA TYR A 110 11.45 -4.39 16.71
C TYR A 110 12.24 -3.96 15.46
N CYS A 111 11.64 -3.13 14.60
CA CYS A 111 12.33 -2.60 13.43
C CYS A 111 13.37 -1.54 13.83
N ASP A 112 14.60 -1.71 13.33
CA ASP A 112 15.67 -0.74 13.51
C ASP A 112 15.41 0.56 12.74
N ARG A 113 14.90 1.57 13.46
CA ARG A 113 14.57 2.89 12.91
C ARG A 113 15.77 3.66 12.35
N THR A 114 17.01 3.27 12.69
CA THR A 114 18.20 3.89 12.09
C THR A 114 18.39 3.51 10.62
N LYS A 115 17.73 2.44 10.17
CA LYS A 115 17.72 1.98 8.77
C LYS A 115 16.57 2.59 7.96
N VAL A 116 15.79 3.49 8.55
CA VAL A 116 14.79 4.29 7.83
C VAL A 116 15.52 5.23 6.88
N PHE A 117 15.11 5.23 5.62
CA PHE A 117 15.58 6.23 4.68
C PHE A 117 14.43 7.15 4.30
N ARG A 118 14.72 8.44 4.13
CA ARG A 118 13.76 9.34 3.50
C ARG A 118 13.79 9.05 2.02
N GLU A 119 12.70 8.49 1.51
CA GLU A 119 12.50 8.47 0.08
C GLU A 119 12.43 9.92 -0.42
N ASN A 120 13.20 10.25 -1.46
CA ASN A 120 13.08 11.56 -2.09
C ASN A 120 11.62 11.71 -2.50
N ASN A 121 11.01 12.82 -2.10
CA ASN A 121 9.62 13.11 -2.42
C ASN A 121 9.50 13.30 -3.94
N ARG A 122 9.28 12.20 -4.66
CA ARG A 122 8.94 12.23 -6.08
C ARG A 122 7.55 12.86 -6.14
N GLY A 123 7.38 13.88 -6.98
CA GLY A 123 6.06 14.46 -7.21
C GLY A 123 5.06 13.36 -7.58
N MET A 124 3.79 13.56 -7.23
CA MET A 124 2.75 12.56 -7.49
C MET A 124 2.61 12.30 -9.00
N GLN A 125 2.92 11.07 -9.40
CA GLN A 125 2.83 10.61 -10.78
C GLN A 125 1.58 9.75 -10.97
N VAL A 126 0.87 9.95 -12.07
CA VAL A 126 -0.31 9.17 -12.44
C VAL A 126 0.05 8.31 -13.65
N HIS A 127 -0.19 7.01 -13.56
CA HIS A 127 0.04 6.06 -14.66
C HIS A 127 -1.29 5.54 -15.19
N PHE A 128 -1.44 5.53 -16.51
CA PHE A 128 -2.61 5.01 -17.20
C PHE A 128 -2.24 3.70 -17.87
N GLY A 129 -3.04 2.65 -17.66
CA GLY A 129 -2.74 1.36 -18.23
C GLY A 129 -3.74 0.28 -17.84
N LEU A 130 -3.54 -0.89 -18.43
CA LEU A 130 -4.33 -2.07 -18.10
C LEU A 130 -3.83 -2.67 -16.79
N ILE A 131 -4.74 -2.77 -15.83
CA ILE A 131 -4.51 -3.48 -14.57
C ILE A 131 -5.25 -4.81 -14.67
N ALA A 132 -4.51 -5.85 -14.37
CA ALA A 132 -5.02 -7.19 -14.47
C ALA A 132 -5.61 -7.65 -13.13
N SER A 133 -6.78 -8.27 -13.15
CA SER A 133 -7.52 -8.69 -11.95
C SER A 133 -7.56 -10.21 -11.82
N GLY A 134 -7.40 -10.72 -10.61
CA GLY A 134 -7.44 -12.14 -10.27
C GLY A 134 -7.66 -12.36 -8.77
N ASN A 135 -7.97 -13.58 -8.38
CA ASN A 135 -8.19 -13.96 -6.97
C ASN A 135 -6.99 -14.69 -6.34
N GLN A 136 -5.81 -14.55 -6.92
CA GLN A 136 -4.57 -15.19 -6.47
C GLN A 136 -3.46 -14.15 -6.37
N VAL A 137 -2.63 -14.29 -5.34
CA VAL A 137 -1.42 -13.48 -5.15
C VAL A 137 -0.35 -13.92 -6.15
N ILE A 138 0.15 -12.98 -6.95
CA ILE A 138 1.32 -13.17 -7.81
C ILE A 138 2.57 -13.00 -6.94
N LYS A 139 3.38 -14.05 -6.81
CA LYS A 139 4.58 -14.05 -5.96
C LYS A 139 5.87 -13.84 -6.75
N ASP A 140 5.92 -14.40 -7.95
CA ASP A 140 7.13 -14.44 -8.77
C ASP A 140 6.80 -14.04 -10.21
N ALA A 141 7.79 -13.57 -10.97
CA ALA A 141 7.62 -13.27 -12.39
C ALA A 141 7.63 -14.50 -13.30
N ALA A 142 7.92 -15.69 -12.75
CA ALA A 142 8.10 -16.95 -13.48
C ALA A 142 6.79 -17.70 -13.78
N PHE A 143 5.64 -17.04 -13.61
CA PHE A 143 4.35 -17.55 -14.11
C PHE A 143 4.22 -17.38 -15.62
#